data_AF-A0A2S8BHB7-F1
#
_entry.id   AF-A0A2S8BHB7-F1
#
_cell.length_a   1.000
_cell.length_b   1.000
_cell.length_c   1.000
_cell.angle_alpha   90.00
_cell.angle_beta   90.00
_cell.angle_gamma   90.00
#
_symmetry.space_group_name_H-M   'P 1'
#
loop_
_entity.id
_entity.type
_entity.pdbx_description
1 polymer ?
#
loop_
_entity_poly.entity_id
_entity_poly.type
_entity_poly.pdbx_seq_one_letter_code
_entity_poly.pdbx_strand_id
1 'polypeptide(L)'
;MNIHLLPFPDLAADTDDGGSPHEHAFTRLLTEQPDAESIQDAAARYMTEEYRRFPTLPGARRAAHRVVTLLGAGRRVLTHCLAGKDRTGLTVAVVLEAVGVDRDAIMADYLRSNDAVPQLRAKIVEMIQQRASNEVPPELVTFSEARLTEAVLGVRPEYLDTARRAIDDNFGSLAGYLRAAEVTRTDLDRLRRALLG
;
A
#
# COMPACT_ATOMS: atom_id res chain seq x y z
N MET A 1 -15.90 14.09 -12.48
CA MET A 1 -15.20 13.19 -11.55
C MET A 1 -13.81 13.77 -11.34
N ASN A 2 -13.47 14.18 -10.11
CA ASN A 2 -12.18 14.83 -9.84
C ASN A 2 -11.17 13.76 -9.44
N ILE A 3 -10.03 13.71 -10.12
CA ILE A 3 -8.94 12.77 -9.85
C ILE A 3 -7.88 13.48 -9.00
N HIS A 4 -7.44 12.83 -7.93
CA HIS A 4 -6.38 13.31 -7.05
C HIS A 4 -5.19 12.35 -7.10
N LEU A 5 -4.05 12.80 -7.63
CA LEU A 5 -2.82 12.01 -7.68
C LEU A 5 -2.04 12.18 -6.38
N LEU A 6 -1.97 11.12 -5.59
CA LEU A 6 -1.41 11.13 -4.22
C LEU A 6 -0.32 10.05 -4.13
N PRO A 7 0.85 10.25 -4.76
CA PRO A 7 1.91 9.26 -4.71
C PRO A 7 2.47 9.18 -3.28
N PHE A 8 2.71 7.96 -2.79
CA PHE A 8 3.30 7.69 -1.48
C PHE A 8 4.75 8.20 -1.40
N PRO A 9 5.64 7.80 -2.33
CA PRO A 9 6.91 8.51 -2.52
C PRO A 9 6.67 9.82 -3.28
N ASP A 10 7.39 10.88 -2.90
CA ASP A 10 7.41 12.12 -3.68
C ASP A 10 8.25 11.91 -4.93
N LEU A 11 7.61 12.03 -6.10
CA LEU A 11 8.28 11.94 -7.41
C LEU A 11 9.21 13.14 -7.69
N ALA A 12 9.25 14.12 -6.80
CA ALA A 12 10.07 15.34 -6.91
C ALA A 12 11.41 15.26 -6.15
N ALA A 13 11.71 14.14 -5.50
CA ALA A 13 13.07 13.87 -5.05
C ALA A 13 13.84 13.23 -6.22
N ASP A 14 14.28 14.08 -7.16
CA ASP A 14 15.39 13.75 -8.04
C ASP A 14 16.60 13.48 -7.13
N THR A 15 16.88 12.21 -6.86
CA THR A 15 18.26 11.80 -6.61
C THR A 15 18.83 11.42 -7.95
N ASP A 16 19.66 12.32 -8.46
CA ASP A 16 20.72 12.10 -9.45
C ASP A 16 21.70 11.06 -8.88
N ASP A 17 21.27 9.80 -8.83
CA ASP A 17 22.10 8.59 -8.87
C ASP A 17 21.14 7.41 -9.10
N GLY A 18 21.44 6.56 -10.07
CA GLY A 18 20.50 5.61 -10.67
C GLY A 18 19.68 4.79 -9.67
N GLY A 19 18.37 4.69 -9.92
CA GLY A 19 17.40 3.81 -9.26
C GLY A 19 17.04 4.20 -7.82
N SER A 20 15.74 4.35 -7.55
CA SER A 20 15.28 4.60 -6.19
C SER A 20 15.60 3.39 -5.27
N PRO A 21 15.95 3.56 -3.98
CA PRO A 21 16.41 2.45 -3.13
C PRO A 21 15.45 1.25 -3.03
N HIS A 22 14.16 1.49 -3.22
CA HIS A 22 13.12 0.46 -3.23
C HIS A 22 13.04 -0.28 -4.58
N GLU A 23 13.32 0.41 -5.68
CA GLU A 23 13.46 -0.18 -7.00
C GLU A 23 14.73 -1.04 -7.08
N HIS A 24 15.82 -0.66 -6.41
CA HIS A 24 16.98 -1.52 -6.21
C HIS A 24 16.69 -2.71 -5.31
N ALA A 25 15.95 -2.54 -4.22
CA ALA A 25 15.58 -3.66 -3.34
C ALA A 25 14.65 -4.65 -4.04
N PHE A 26 13.69 -4.15 -4.83
CA PHE A 26 12.81 -4.98 -5.66
C PHE A 26 13.58 -5.62 -6.80
N THR A 27 14.49 -4.89 -7.45
CA THR A 27 15.36 -5.44 -8.52
C THR A 27 16.30 -6.51 -7.98
N ARG A 28 16.92 -6.33 -6.81
CA ARG A 28 17.73 -7.38 -6.15
C ARG A 28 16.89 -8.57 -5.72
N LEU A 29 15.70 -8.33 -5.15
CA LEU A 29 14.72 -9.39 -4.91
C LEU A 29 14.27 -10.04 -6.23
N LEU A 30 14.41 -9.38 -7.37
CA LEU A 30 14.14 -9.90 -8.71
C LEU A 30 15.38 -10.46 -9.43
N THR A 31 16.62 -10.34 -8.93
CA THR A 31 17.85 -10.80 -9.63
C THR A 31 18.77 -11.69 -8.82
N GLU A 32 18.79 -11.60 -7.48
CA GLU A 32 19.67 -12.39 -6.61
C GLU A 32 18.99 -13.73 -6.23
N GLN A 33 19.76 -14.83 -6.20
CA GLN A 33 19.32 -16.09 -5.60
C GLN A 33 19.56 -16.05 -4.08
N PRO A 34 18.56 -16.29 -3.22
CA PRO A 34 18.80 -16.32 -1.79
C PRO A 34 19.48 -17.64 -1.40
N ASP A 35 20.54 -17.55 -0.61
CA ASP A 35 21.03 -18.67 0.20
C ASP A 35 19.91 -19.12 1.16
N ALA A 36 19.48 -20.38 1.06
CA ALA A 36 18.57 -21.13 1.94
C ALA A 36 17.13 -20.59 2.21
N GLU A 37 16.82 -19.31 2.02
CA GLU A 37 15.48 -18.72 2.24
C GLU A 37 14.56 -18.95 1.02
N SER A 38 13.29 -19.30 1.26
CA SER A 38 12.32 -19.44 0.17
C SER A 38 11.98 -18.07 -0.46
N ILE A 39 11.68 -18.04 -1.76
CA ILE A 39 11.25 -16.80 -2.46
C ILE A 39 10.01 -16.18 -1.77
N GLN A 40 9.13 -17.03 -1.23
CA GLN A 40 7.93 -16.62 -0.51
C GLN A 40 8.27 -15.89 0.80
N ASP A 41 9.24 -16.39 1.57
CA ASP A 41 9.64 -15.77 2.84
C ASP A 41 10.38 -14.45 2.61
N ALA A 42 11.28 -14.43 1.63
CA ALA A 42 11.96 -13.21 1.21
C ALA A 42 10.96 -12.13 0.75
N ALA A 43 9.95 -12.52 -0.02
CA ALA A 43 8.85 -11.64 -0.43
C ALA A 43 8.04 -11.12 0.77
N ALA A 44 7.68 -11.99 1.72
CA ALA A 44 6.93 -11.60 2.90
C ALA A 44 7.72 -10.61 3.78
N ARG A 45 9.02 -10.84 3.94
CA ARG A 45 9.92 -9.95 4.67
C ARG A 45 10.03 -8.58 3.98
N TYR A 46 10.19 -8.57 2.66
CA TYR A 46 10.20 -7.33 1.87
C TYR A 46 8.90 -6.54 2.05
N MET A 47 7.74 -7.20 1.88
CA MET A 47 6.45 -6.53 2.04
C MET A 47 6.25 -5.99 3.47
N THR A 48 6.68 -6.74 4.48
CA THR A 48 6.62 -6.27 5.88
C THR A 48 7.45 -5.00 6.09
N GLU A 49 8.64 -4.91 5.50
CA GLU A 49 9.48 -3.71 5.56
C GLU A 49 8.84 -2.52 4.83
N GLU A 50 8.23 -2.73 3.68
CA GLU A 50 7.52 -1.66 2.97
C GLU A 50 6.33 -1.13 3.78
N TYR A 51 5.55 -2.01 4.42
CA TYR A 51 4.46 -1.58 5.30
C TYR A 51 4.96 -0.83 6.53
N ARG A 52 6.12 -1.18 7.09
CA ARG A 52 6.76 -0.43 8.19
C ARG A 52 7.09 1.00 7.77
N ARG A 53 7.48 1.21 6.51
CA ARG A 53 7.88 2.52 5.98
C ARG A 53 6.70 3.40 5.58
N PHE A 54 5.59 2.84 5.11
CA PHE A 54 4.49 3.63 4.56
C PHE A 54 4.02 4.80 5.43
N PRO A 55 3.79 4.67 6.76
CA PRO A 55 3.30 5.78 7.56
C PRO A 55 4.25 6.98 7.64
N THR A 56 5.56 6.79 7.47
CA THR A 56 6.52 7.88 7.54
C THR A 56 6.64 8.66 6.22
N LEU A 57 6.18 8.06 5.11
CA LEU A 57 6.19 8.70 3.80
C LEU A 57 5.24 9.91 3.77
N PRO A 58 5.69 11.09 3.30
CA PRO A 58 4.84 12.29 3.20
C PRO A 58 3.56 12.05 2.39
N GLY A 59 3.64 11.24 1.33
CA GLY A 59 2.50 10.92 0.49
C GLY A 59 1.39 10.15 1.18
N ALA A 60 1.72 9.26 2.13
CA ALA A 60 0.71 8.53 2.91
C ALA A 60 -0.11 9.49 3.80
N ARG A 61 0.56 10.48 4.42
CA ARG A 61 -0.10 11.52 5.21
C ARG A 61 -0.98 12.43 4.36
N ARG A 62 -0.49 12.87 3.20
CA ARG A 62 -1.31 13.64 2.23
C ARG A 62 -2.52 12.85 1.74
N ALA A 63 -2.35 11.55 1.51
CA ALA A 63 -3.46 10.66 1.14
C ALA A 63 -4.52 10.59 2.23
N ALA A 64 -4.11 10.36 3.49
CA ALA A 64 -5.02 10.36 4.63
C ALA A 64 -5.76 11.69 4.77
N HIS A 65 -5.04 12.82 4.75
CA HIS A 65 -5.63 14.16 4.82
C HIS A 65 -6.69 14.39 3.74
N ARG A 66 -6.35 14.08 2.48
CA ARG A 66 -7.24 14.33 1.35
C ARG A 66 -8.49 13.48 1.41
N VAL A 67 -8.36 12.19 1.72
CA VAL A 67 -9.50 11.27 1.83
C VAL A 67 -10.42 11.69 2.98
N VAL A 68 -9.87 11.98 4.16
CA VAL A 68 -10.64 12.47 5.32
C VAL A 68 -11.41 13.75 4.97
N THR A 69 -10.74 14.72 4.35
CA THR A 69 -11.36 16.00 3.98
C THR A 69 -12.50 15.83 2.96
N LEU A 70 -12.29 15.00 1.95
CA LEU A 70 -13.31 14.76 0.91
C LEU A 70 -14.54 14.06 1.49
N LEU A 71 -14.34 12.99 2.27
CA LEU A 71 -15.43 12.27 2.92
C LEU A 71 -16.18 13.16 3.92
N GLY A 72 -15.45 13.92 4.74
CA GLY A 72 -16.05 14.90 5.67
C GLY A 72 -16.83 16.03 4.99
N ALA A 73 -16.56 16.30 3.72
CA ALA A 73 -17.34 17.22 2.89
C ALA A 73 -18.55 16.55 2.20
N GLY A 74 -18.89 15.31 2.58
CA GLY A 74 -20.02 14.55 2.02
C GLY A 74 -19.79 14.04 0.59
N ARG A 75 -18.53 13.97 0.14
CA ARG A 75 -18.19 13.45 -1.20
C ARG A 75 -18.17 11.92 -1.19
N ARG A 76 -18.60 11.32 -2.30
CA ARG A 76 -18.33 9.90 -2.58
C ARG A 76 -16.90 9.77 -3.11
N VAL A 77 -16.08 8.93 -2.48
CA VAL A 77 -14.64 8.80 -2.78
C VAL A 77 -14.32 7.36 -3.14
N LEU A 78 -13.63 7.17 -4.27
CA LEU A 78 -12.98 5.91 -4.64
C LEU A 78 -11.48 6.08 -4.43
N THR A 79 -10.91 5.32 -3.49
CA THR A 79 -9.47 5.27 -3.25
C THR A 79 -8.90 4.05 -3.96
N HIS A 80 -7.95 4.23 -4.86
CA HIS A 80 -7.28 3.12 -5.54
C HIS A 80 -5.77 3.39 -5.66
N CYS A 81 -5.01 2.32 -5.87
CA CYS A 81 -3.62 2.38 -6.31
C CYS A 81 -3.46 1.51 -7.56
N LEU A 82 -2.36 0.77 -7.71
CA LEU A 82 -2.18 -0.18 -8.82
C LEU A 82 -3.03 -1.44 -8.62
N ALA A 83 -2.75 -2.20 -7.55
CA ALA A 83 -3.47 -3.42 -7.20
C ALA A 83 -4.68 -3.18 -6.27
N GLY A 84 -4.80 -1.98 -5.70
CA GLY A 84 -5.87 -1.64 -4.76
C GLY A 84 -5.75 -2.27 -3.37
N LYS A 85 -4.62 -2.91 -3.03
CA LYS A 85 -4.45 -3.67 -1.79
C LYS A 85 -3.61 -2.95 -0.71
N ASP A 86 -2.37 -2.53 -1.02
CA ASP A 86 -1.44 -2.10 0.03
C ASP A 86 -1.63 -0.65 0.48
N ARG A 87 -1.32 0.29 -0.41
CA ARG A 87 -1.46 1.73 -0.16
C ARG A 87 -2.91 2.13 0.04
N THR A 88 -3.80 1.50 -0.71
CA THR A 88 -5.26 1.64 -0.56
C THR A 88 -5.70 1.08 0.79
N GLY A 89 -5.31 -0.15 1.12
CA GLY A 89 -5.68 -0.80 2.38
C GLY A 89 -5.22 -0.02 3.61
N LEU A 90 -3.99 0.49 3.62
CA LEU A 90 -3.52 1.36 4.70
C LEU A 90 -4.36 2.63 4.83
N THR A 91 -4.65 3.30 3.70
CA THR A 91 -5.44 4.55 3.71
C THR A 91 -6.87 4.29 4.21
N VAL A 92 -7.50 3.20 3.77
CA VAL A 92 -8.85 2.81 4.20
C VAL A 92 -8.84 2.44 5.68
N ALA A 93 -7.89 1.61 6.13
CA ALA A 93 -7.77 1.21 7.53
C ALA A 93 -7.61 2.41 8.48
N VAL A 94 -6.77 3.40 8.10
CA VAL A 94 -6.62 4.65 8.86
C VAL A 94 -7.94 5.42 8.98
N VAL A 95 -8.72 5.51 7.89
CA VAL A 95 -10.01 6.22 7.89
C VAL A 95 -11.04 5.50 8.75
N LEU A 96 -11.13 4.16 8.64
CA LEU A 96 -12.05 3.35 9.42
C LEU A 96 -11.72 3.40 10.92
N GLU A 97 -10.44 3.29 11.29
CA GLU A 97 -10.00 3.40 12.68
C GLU A 97 -10.25 4.81 13.23
N ALA A 98 -10.06 5.86 12.42
CA ALA A 98 -10.30 7.25 12.83
C ALA A 98 -11.78 7.53 13.21
N VAL A 99 -12.72 6.85 12.55
CA VAL A 99 -14.15 6.92 12.90
C VAL A 99 -14.58 5.91 13.96
N GLY A 100 -13.66 5.06 14.43
CA GLY A 100 -13.90 4.12 15.52
C GLY A 100 -14.51 2.78 15.11
N VAL A 101 -14.31 2.35 13.86
CA VAL A 101 -14.65 0.98 13.45
C VAL A 101 -13.77 -0.02 14.19
N ASP A 102 -14.37 -1.14 14.58
CA ASP A 102 -13.68 -2.23 15.27
C ASP A 102 -12.50 -2.80 14.47
N ARG A 103 -11.43 -3.19 15.17
CA ARG A 103 -10.19 -3.66 14.55
C ARG A 103 -10.40 -4.92 13.70
N ASP A 104 -11.27 -5.83 14.13
CA ASP A 104 -11.56 -7.08 13.43
C ASP A 104 -12.32 -6.81 12.13
N ALA A 105 -13.25 -5.84 12.13
CA ALA A 105 -13.95 -5.41 10.93
C ALA A 105 -13.00 -4.75 9.91
N ILE A 106 -12.06 -3.93 10.39
CA ILE A 106 -11.01 -3.33 9.55
C ILE A 106 -10.11 -4.40 8.94
N MET A 107 -9.69 -5.38 9.75
CA MET A 107 -8.85 -6.47 9.27
C MET A 107 -9.60 -7.34 8.25
N ALA A 108 -10.86 -7.66 8.51
CA ALA A 108 -11.70 -8.42 7.60
C ALA A 108 -11.82 -7.72 6.23
N ASP A 109 -12.10 -6.42 6.20
CA ASP A 109 -12.17 -5.65 4.95
C ASP A 109 -10.83 -5.66 4.20
N TYR A 110 -9.73 -5.42 4.91
CA TYR A 110 -8.38 -5.45 4.32
C TYR A 110 -8.06 -6.80 3.67
N LEU A 111 -8.34 -7.91 4.36
CA LEU A 111 -8.06 -9.26 3.89
C LEU A 111 -8.91 -9.70 2.69
N ARG A 112 -10.06 -9.05 2.42
CA ARG A 112 -10.85 -9.29 1.19
C ARG A 112 -10.07 -8.99 -0.09
N SER A 113 -8.97 -8.24 -0.01
CA SER A 113 -8.08 -8.04 -1.15
C SER A 113 -7.52 -9.37 -1.70
N ASN A 114 -7.43 -10.41 -0.86
CA ASN A 114 -6.96 -11.73 -1.27
C ASN A 114 -7.89 -12.43 -2.27
N ASP A 115 -9.19 -12.12 -2.25
CA ASP A 115 -10.16 -12.68 -3.20
C ASP A 115 -9.85 -12.28 -4.65
N ALA A 116 -9.14 -11.15 -4.83
CA ALA A 116 -8.77 -10.61 -6.13
C ALA A 116 -7.40 -11.11 -6.66
N VAL A 117 -6.66 -11.92 -5.87
CA VAL A 117 -5.32 -12.39 -6.23
C VAL A 117 -5.29 -13.17 -7.54
N PRO A 118 -6.23 -14.11 -7.83
CA PRO A 118 -6.23 -14.82 -9.10
C PRO A 118 -6.36 -13.87 -10.31
N GLN A 119 -7.23 -12.86 -10.23
CA GLN A 119 -7.43 -11.89 -11.31
C GLN A 119 -6.23 -10.95 -11.44
N LEU A 120 -5.64 -10.54 -10.31
CA LEU A 120 -4.42 -9.73 -10.30
C LEU A 120 -3.25 -10.48 -10.94
N ARG A 121 -3.05 -11.75 -10.59
CA ARG A 121 -2.03 -12.63 -11.16
C ARG A 121 -2.19 -12.71 -12.67
N ALA A 122 -3.38 -13.03 -13.16
CA ALA A 122 -3.66 -13.15 -14.60
C ALA A 122 -3.33 -11.85 -15.35
N LYS A 123 -3.74 -10.69 -14.81
CA LYS A 123 -3.45 -9.39 -15.41
C LYS A 123 -1.95 -9.07 -15.45
N ILE A 124 -1.21 -9.36 -14.38
CA ILE A 124 0.23 -9.10 -14.34
C ILE A 124 0.97 -10.00 -15.34
N VAL A 125 0.60 -11.29 -15.40
CA VAL A 125 1.15 -12.23 -16.37
C VAL A 125 0.89 -11.74 -17.81
N GLU A 126 -0.34 -11.32 -18.11
CA GLU A 126 -0.70 -10.76 -19.41
C GLU A 126 0.15 -9.51 -19.74
N MET A 127 0.33 -8.60 -18.78
CA MET A 127 1.17 -7.41 -18.96
C MET A 127 2.64 -7.76 -19.22
N ILE A 128 3.18 -8.77 -18.52
CA ILE A 128 4.55 -9.25 -18.73
C ILE A 128 4.68 -9.82 -20.14
N GLN A 129 3.75 -10.69 -20.56
CA GLN A 129 3.74 -11.31 -21.88
C GLN A 129 3.64 -10.27 -23.01
N GLN A 130 2.76 -9.28 -22.87
CA GLN A 130 2.62 -8.19 -23.84
C GLN A 130 3.91 -7.38 -23.99
N ARG A 131 4.62 -7.11 -22.88
CA ARG A 131 5.92 -6.41 -22.92
C ARG A 131 7.04 -7.29 -23.48
N ALA A 132 6.98 -8.60 -23.25
CA ALA A 132 7.98 -9.55 -23.71
C ALA A 132 8.03 -9.73 -25.24
N SER A 133 6.91 -9.42 -25.92
CA SER A 133 6.84 -9.28 -27.38
C SER A 133 7.88 -8.30 -27.96
N ASN A 134 8.48 -7.44 -27.14
CA ASN A 134 9.51 -6.46 -27.50
C ASN A 134 10.94 -6.91 -27.08
N GLU A 135 11.35 -8.13 -27.43
CA GLU A 135 12.71 -8.68 -27.21
C GLU A 135 13.08 -9.07 -25.76
N VAL A 136 12.12 -9.45 -24.91
CA VAL A 136 12.47 -10.01 -23.58
C VAL A 136 12.69 -11.53 -23.67
N PRO A 137 13.86 -12.05 -23.24
CA PRO A 137 14.11 -13.49 -23.19
C PRO A 137 13.04 -14.27 -22.40
N PRO A 138 12.58 -15.45 -22.88
CA PRO A 138 11.58 -16.27 -22.20
C PRO A 138 11.93 -16.63 -20.75
N GLU A 139 13.23 -16.80 -20.45
CA GLU A 139 13.73 -17.11 -19.11
C GLU A 139 13.48 -16.00 -18.09
N LEU A 140 13.55 -14.72 -18.52
CA LEU A 140 13.25 -13.56 -17.67
C LEU A 140 11.75 -13.43 -17.39
N VAL A 141 10.90 -13.87 -18.32
CA VAL A 141 9.45 -13.94 -18.12
C VAL A 141 9.11 -14.99 -17.07
N THR A 142 9.64 -16.21 -17.21
CA THR A 142 9.44 -17.29 -16.24
C THR A 142 9.95 -16.92 -14.84
N PHE A 143 11.08 -16.22 -14.75
CA PHE A 143 11.62 -15.76 -13.47
C PHE A 143 10.77 -14.67 -12.83
N SER A 144 10.23 -13.75 -13.62
CA SER A 144 9.31 -12.70 -13.15
C SER A 144 8.00 -13.31 -12.63
N GLU A 145 7.46 -14.30 -13.33
CA GLU A 145 6.26 -15.04 -12.91
C GLU A 145 6.49 -15.82 -11.61
N ALA A 146 7.64 -16.47 -11.45
CA ALA A 146 8.01 -17.21 -10.23
C ALA A 146 8.06 -16.31 -8.97
N ARG A 147 8.24 -15.00 -9.16
CA ARG A 147 8.27 -14.01 -8.08
C ARG A 147 6.93 -13.32 -7.81
N LEU A 148 5.89 -13.65 -8.58
CA LEU A 148 4.50 -13.31 -8.26
C LEU A 148 3.97 -14.23 -7.15
N THR A 149 4.63 -14.24 -6.00
CA THR A 149 4.22 -15.14 -4.91
C THR A 149 2.95 -14.64 -4.22
N GLU A 150 2.28 -15.51 -3.46
CA GLU A 150 1.10 -15.11 -2.67
C GLU A 150 1.44 -14.00 -1.66
N ALA A 151 2.66 -14.00 -1.12
CA ALA A 151 3.11 -12.94 -0.22
C ALA A 151 3.18 -11.56 -0.89
N VAL A 152 3.47 -11.50 -2.20
CA VAL A 152 3.53 -10.25 -2.98
C VAL A 152 2.14 -9.86 -3.51
N LEU A 153 1.42 -10.81 -4.10
CA LEU A 153 0.13 -10.52 -4.75
C LEU A 153 -0.99 -10.33 -3.73
N GLY A 154 -0.96 -11.07 -2.63
CA GLY A 154 -1.92 -10.99 -1.56
C GLY A 154 -1.56 -9.94 -0.50
N VAL A 155 -2.30 -10.01 0.59
CA VAL A 155 -2.12 -9.26 1.82
C VAL A 155 -2.21 -10.20 3.02
N ARG A 156 -1.54 -9.83 4.10
CA ARG A 156 -1.53 -10.61 5.33
C ARG A 156 -1.75 -9.73 6.55
N PRO A 157 -2.34 -10.24 7.64
CA PRO A 157 -2.56 -9.47 8.86
C PRO A 157 -1.32 -8.72 9.35
N GLU A 158 -0.16 -9.40 9.29
CA GLU A 158 1.11 -8.89 9.80
C GLU A 158 1.57 -7.63 9.06
N TYR A 159 1.18 -7.47 7.79
CA TYR A 159 1.54 -6.28 7.02
C TYR A 159 0.82 -5.04 7.57
N LEU A 160 -0.51 -5.11 7.70
CA LEU A 160 -1.29 -4.00 8.25
C LEU A 160 -0.95 -3.73 9.71
N ASP A 161 -0.74 -4.77 10.52
CA ASP A 161 -0.28 -4.62 11.91
C ASP A 161 1.11 -3.99 12.01
N THR A 162 2.00 -4.27 11.06
CA THR A 162 3.33 -3.64 11.01
C THR A 162 3.21 -2.15 10.71
N ALA A 163 2.38 -1.76 9.73
CA ALA A 163 2.13 -0.35 9.46
C ALA A 163 1.45 0.35 10.66
N ARG A 164 0.53 -0.34 11.34
CA ARG A 164 -0.15 0.22 12.50
C ARG A 164 0.78 0.42 13.70
N ARG A 165 1.71 -0.51 13.94
CA ARG A 165 2.79 -0.34 14.94
C ARG A 165 3.72 0.81 14.56
N ALA A 166 4.11 0.91 13.29
CA ALA A 166 4.93 2.02 12.82
C ALA A 166 4.23 3.39 13.02
N ILE A 167 2.89 3.46 12.94
CA ILE A 167 2.13 4.66 13.33
C ILE A 167 2.35 5.01 14.81
N ASP A 168 2.25 4.03 15.72
CA ASP A 168 2.48 4.27 17.15
C ASP A 168 3.94 4.64 17.44
N ASP A 169 4.89 3.91 16.86
CA ASP A 169 6.33 4.12 17.11
C ASP A 169 6.79 5.51 16.66
N ASN A 170 6.27 6.02 15.54
CA ASN A 170 6.73 7.28 14.95
C ASN A 170 5.88 8.49 15.35
N PHE A 171 4.61 8.29 15.75
CA PHE A 171 3.68 9.39 16.01
C PHE A 171 2.98 9.29 17.38
N GLY A 172 3.27 8.24 18.16
CA GLY A 172 2.74 7.98 19.50
C GLY A 172 1.30 7.47 19.55
N SER A 173 0.52 7.63 18.47
CA SER A 173 -0.85 7.15 18.31
C SER A 173 -1.36 7.43 16.89
N LEU A 174 -2.47 6.79 16.50
CA LEU A 174 -3.21 7.19 15.30
C LEU A 174 -3.60 8.67 15.32
N ALA A 175 -4.02 9.19 16.47
CA ALA A 175 -4.36 10.61 16.60
C ALA A 175 -3.14 11.53 16.37
N GLY A 176 -1.95 11.08 16.77
CA GLY A 176 -0.69 11.76 16.46
C GLY A 176 -0.38 11.74 14.97
N TYR A 177 -0.55 10.60 14.30
CA TYR A 177 -0.37 10.47 12.86
C TYR A 177 -1.32 11.38 12.07
N LEU A 178 -2.60 11.41 12.44
CA LEU A 178 -3.61 12.28 11.82
C LEU A 178 -3.29 13.77 12.01
N ARG A 179 -2.83 14.18 13.21
CA ARG A 179 -2.34 15.55 13.42
C ARG A 179 -1.12 15.88 12.55
N ALA A 180 -0.18 14.95 12.43
CA ALA A 180 0.99 15.10 11.55
C ALA A 180 0.62 15.11 10.05
N ALA A 181 -0.57 14.61 9.71
CA ALA A 181 -1.20 14.73 8.41
C ALA A 181 -2.11 15.97 8.29
N GLU A 182 -2.05 16.91 9.24
CA GLU A 182 -2.87 18.13 9.25
C GLU A 182 -4.39 17.89 9.36
N VAL A 183 -4.81 16.69 9.79
CA VAL A 183 -6.22 16.38 10.05
C VAL A 183 -6.60 16.93 11.43
N THR A 184 -7.53 17.88 11.45
CA THR A 184 -8.00 18.51 12.69
C THR A 184 -9.11 17.71 13.37
N ARG A 185 -9.43 18.05 14.62
CA ARG A 185 -10.61 17.50 15.31
C ARG A 185 -11.91 17.78 14.55
N THR A 186 -12.03 18.99 13.97
CA THR A 186 -13.18 19.37 13.15
C THR A 186 -13.34 18.48 11.93
N ASP A 187 -12.24 18.09 11.29
CA ASP A 187 -12.26 17.19 10.14
C ASP A 187 -12.70 15.78 10.54
N LEU A 188 -12.23 15.28 11.69
CA LEU A 188 -12.68 13.99 12.23
C LEU A 188 -14.15 13.98 12.62
N ASP A 189 -14.66 15.06 13.19
CA ASP A 189 -16.08 15.17 13.53
C ASP A 189 -16.97 15.22 12.29
N ARG A 190 -16.50 15.90 11.23
CA ARG A 190 -17.17 15.91 9.91
C ARG A 190 -17.16 14.52 9.28
N LEU A 191 -16.01 13.85 9.31
CA LEU A 191 -15.85 12.49 8.80
C LEU A 191 -16.80 11.51 9.50
N ARG A 192 -16.84 11.52 10.84
CA ARG A 192 -17.74 10.65 11.62
C ARG A 192 -19.20 10.88 11.28
N ARG A 193 -19.64 12.15 11.20
CA ARG A 193 -21.00 12.48 10.79
C ARG A 193 -21.34 12.00 9.38
N ALA A 194 -20.37 12.05 8.46
CA ALA A 194 -20.61 11.66 7.08
C ALA A 194 -20.65 10.14 6.86
N LEU A 195 -19.97 9.35 7.71
CA LEU A 195 -19.85 7.89 7.55
C LEU A 195 -20.74 7.08 8.50
N LEU A 196 -21.10 7.63 9.66
CA LEU A 196 -21.84 6.92 10.71
C LEU A 196 -23.23 7.53 11.01
N GLY A 197 -23.48 8.76 10.55
CA GLY A 197 -24.78 9.44 10.68
C GLY A 197 -25.66 9.17 9.46
#